data_AF-A0A1H0ANB8-F1
#
_entry.id   AF-A0A1H0ANB8-F1
#
_cell.length_a   1.000
_cell.length_b   1.000
_cell.length_c   1.000
_cell.angle_alpha   90.00
_cell.angle_beta   90.00
_cell.angle_gamma   90.00
#
_symmetry.space_group_name_H-M   'P 1'
#
loop_
_entity.id
_entity.type
_entity.pdbx_description
1 polymer ?
#
loop_
_entity_poly.entity_id
_entity_poly.type
_entity_poly.pdbx_seq_one_letter_code
_entity_poly.pdbx_strand_id
1 'polypeptide(L)'
;MAERLTVEQLTALAPGDPVTIESHREGFSRTRRCTGTVARVAASGLLVKIANPRGGRPSVERYDRRTGLRQGGVTTALLVNGDPGEPTSERQRQAGQIDRLYLAWRRNRCDVDALRELHAAIAEQLAGSAGPGRPGGGTCAVTRG
;
A
#
# COMPACT_ATOMS: atom_id res chain seq x y z
N MET A 1 -4.39 -5.44 12.20
CA MET A 1 -3.58 -4.22 12.43
C MET A 1 -2.15 -4.54 12.06
N ALA A 2 -1.44 -3.67 11.34
CA ALA A 2 -0.02 -3.90 11.10
C ALA A 2 0.78 -3.60 12.36
N GLU A 3 1.88 -4.33 12.53
CA GLU A 3 2.80 -4.12 13.64
C GLU A 3 3.54 -2.79 13.46
N ARG A 4 3.67 -2.02 14.54
CA ARG A 4 4.37 -0.75 14.52
C ARG A 4 5.87 -0.98 14.41
N LEU A 5 6.58 -0.11 13.70
CA LEU A 5 8.04 -0.16 13.71
C LEU A 5 8.56 0.08 15.14
N THR A 6 9.53 -0.73 15.57
CA THR A 6 10.21 -0.52 16.85
C THR A 6 11.14 0.69 16.77
N VAL A 7 11.57 1.20 17.93
CA VAL A 7 12.54 2.31 17.99
C VAL A 7 13.80 1.99 17.21
N GLU A 8 14.32 0.77 17.36
CA GLU A 8 15.53 0.28 16.70
C GLU A 8 15.38 0.31 15.18
N GLN A 9 14.25 -0.20 14.66
CA GLN A 9 13.92 -0.17 13.24
C GLN A 9 13.79 1.27 12.72
N LEU A 10 13.13 2.16 13.47
CA LEU A 10 13.02 3.58 13.12
C LEU A 10 14.37 4.30 13.12
N THR A 11 15.30 3.93 14.00
CA THR A 11 16.67 4.48 13.99
C THR A 11 17.52 3.96 12.85
N ALA A 12 17.29 2.73 12.39
CA ALA A 12 18.02 2.09 11.31
C ALA A 12 17.62 2.60 9.92
N LEU A 13 16.45 3.22 9.77
CA LEU A 13 16.00 3.81 8.52
C LEU A 13 17.00 4.84 7.97
N ALA A 14 17.36 4.67 6.70
CA ALA A 14 18.22 5.55 5.93
C ALA A 14 17.42 6.28 4.83
N PRO A 15 17.92 7.43 4.32
CA PRO A 15 17.36 8.05 3.13
C PRO A 15 17.37 7.08 1.94
N GLY A 16 16.23 6.93 1.27
CA GLY A 16 16.02 5.97 0.19
C GLY A 16 15.22 4.74 0.62
N ASP A 17 15.09 4.46 1.91
CA ASP A 17 14.40 3.27 2.38
C ASP A 17 12.88 3.38 2.14
N PRO A 18 12.25 2.30 1.66
CA PRO A 18 10.80 2.24 1.56
C PRO A 18 10.18 2.06 2.95
N VAL A 19 9.10 2.78 3.22
CA VAL A 19 8.34 2.69 4.46
C VAL A 19 6.86 2.56 4.18
N THR A 20 6.16 1.82 5.04
CA THR A 20 4.70 1.70 4.98
C THR A 20 4.06 2.62 6.01
N ILE A 21 3.08 3.40 5.56
CA ILE A 21 2.34 4.35 6.37
C ILE A 21 0.91 3.84 6.50
N GLU A 22 0.45 3.64 7.73
CA GLU A 22 -0.94 3.39 8.03
C GLU A 22 -1.57 4.67 8.59
N SER A 23 -2.63 5.15 7.92
CA SER A 23 -3.35 6.36 8.29
C SER A 23 -4.78 6.04 8.72
N HIS A 24 -5.20 6.68 9.80
CA HIS A 24 -6.52 6.61 10.37
C HIS A 24 -7.15 8.00 10.38
N ARG A 25 -8.39 8.08 9.89
CA ARG A 25 -9.22 9.27 9.98
C ARG A 25 -10.45 8.94 10.78
N GLU A 26 -10.64 9.66 11.87
CA GLU A 26 -11.83 9.55 12.70
C GLU A 26 -13.09 9.79 11.86
N GLY A 27 -14.07 8.89 11.97
CA GLY A 27 -15.28 8.88 11.13
C GLY A 27 -15.18 8.04 9.84
N PHE A 28 -14.02 7.47 9.50
CA PHE A 28 -13.88 6.51 8.41
C PHE A 28 -13.57 5.11 8.96
N SER A 29 -14.37 4.11 8.56
CA SER A 29 -14.24 2.72 9.02
C SER A 29 -13.02 1.98 8.44
N ARG A 30 -12.25 2.60 7.54
CA ARG A 30 -11.13 1.95 6.84
C ARG A 30 -9.82 2.67 7.10
N THR A 31 -8.86 1.96 7.69
CA THR A 31 -7.45 2.37 7.71
C THR A 31 -6.91 2.36 6.28
N ARG A 32 -6.19 3.43 5.91
CA ARG A 32 -5.58 3.56 4.60
C ARG A 32 -4.08 3.35 4.71
N ARG A 33 -3.56 2.42 3.92
CA ARG A 33 -2.13 2.18 3.78
C ARG A 33 -1.58 2.84 2.53
N CYS A 34 -0.44 3.49 2.65
CA CYS A 34 0.35 3.97 1.52
C CYS A 34 1.83 3.68 1.74
N THR A 35 2.59 3.61 0.65
CA THR A 35 4.04 3.51 0.72
C THR A 35 4.67 4.88 0.50
N GLY A 36 5.76 5.12 1.21
CA GLY A 36 6.59 6.30 1.04
C GLY A 36 8.06 5.90 1.01
N THR A 37 8.90 6.87 0.70
CA THR A 37 10.36 6.71 0.75
C THR A 37 10.91 7.70 1.75
N VAL A 38 11.82 7.27 2.62
CA VAL A 38 12.52 8.18 3.53
C VAL A 38 13.34 9.16 2.69
N ALA A 39 12.93 10.43 2.67
CA ALA A 39 13.63 11.47 1.95
C ALA A 39 14.84 11.99 2.75
N ARG A 40 14.69 12.07 4.07
CA ARG A 40 15.73 12.57 4.96
C ARG A 40 15.50 12.07 6.39
N VAL A 41 16.60 11.76 7.07
CA VAL A 41 16.63 11.45 8.49
C VAL A 41 17.17 12.68 9.22
N ALA A 42 16.40 13.21 10.17
CA ALA A 42 16.81 14.27 11.07
C ALA A 42 16.90 13.75 12.52
N ALA A 43 17.56 14.50 13.39
CA ALA A 43 17.74 14.11 14.79
C ALA A 43 16.40 13.85 15.51
N SER A 44 15.37 14.66 15.22
CA SER A 44 14.06 14.60 15.87
C SER A 44 12.94 14.05 14.99
N GLY A 45 13.24 13.57 13.78
CA GLY A 45 12.18 13.06 12.91
C GLY A 45 12.65 12.54 11.57
N LEU A 46 11.75 11.83 10.92
CA LEU A 46 11.90 11.25 9.59
C LEU A 46 11.05 12.06 8.62
N LEU A 47 11.63 12.47 7.51
CA LEU A 47 10.90 13.05 6.39
C LEU A 47 10.63 11.96 5.38
N VAL A 48 9.35 11.71 5.12
CA VAL A 48 8.91 10.65 4.20
C VAL A 48 8.23 11.31 3.01
N LYS A 49 8.72 11.00 1.82
CA LYS A 49 8.14 11.41 0.55
C LYS A 49 7.09 10.38 0.14
N ILE A 50 5.87 10.84 -0.08
CA ILE A 50 4.74 10.00 -0.49
C ILE A 50 4.37 10.38 -1.92
N ALA A 51 4.40 9.39 -2.81
CA ALA A 51 3.95 9.58 -4.17
C ALA A 51 2.44 9.85 -4.17
N ASN A 52 2.03 10.88 -4.92
CA ASN A 52 0.60 11.13 -5.09
C ASN A 52 0.05 10.15 -6.14
N PRO A 53 -0.90 9.26 -5.78
CA PRO A 53 -1.44 8.29 -6.73
C PRO A 53 -2.18 8.94 -7.91
N ARG A 54 -2.57 10.21 -7.79
CA ARG A 54 -3.22 10.98 -8.87
C ARG A 54 -2.23 11.74 -9.77
N GLY A 55 -0.92 11.47 -9.66
CA GLY A 55 0.10 12.12 -10.49
C GLY A 55 0.43 13.57 -10.12
N GLY A 56 -0.08 14.06 -8.99
CA GLY A 56 0.26 15.38 -8.45
C GLY A 56 1.67 15.44 -7.83
N ARG A 57 2.06 16.63 -7.35
CA ARG A 57 3.34 16.79 -6.64
C ARG A 57 3.41 15.81 -5.46
N PRO A 58 4.56 15.14 -5.25
CA PRO A 58 4.73 14.26 -4.10
C PRO A 58 4.61 15.08 -2.82
N SER A 59 3.90 14.52 -1.84
CA SER A 59 3.77 15.12 -0.52
C SER A 59 4.99 14.73 0.32
N VAL A 60 5.43 15.62 1.20
CA VAL A 60 6.44 15.30 2.21
C VAL A 60 5.79 15.40 3.57
N GLU A 61 5.84 14.31 4.32
CA GLU A 61 5.29 14.20 5.65
C GLU A 61 6.40 13.97 6.66
N ARG A 62 6.23 14.51 7.87
CA ARG A 62 7.20 14.37 8.95
C ARG A 62 6.68 13.36 9.96
N TYR A 63 7.54 12.47 10.40
CA TYR A 63 7.26 11.44 11.39
C TYR A 63 8.24 11.57 12.54
N ASP A 64 7.77 11.29 13.74
CA ASP A 64 8.61 11.22 14.92
C ASP A 64 9.50 9.98 14.87
N ARG A 65 10.78 10.16 15.15
CA ARG A 65 11.77 9.07 15.02
C ARG A 65 11.68 8.03 16.14
N ARG A 66 11.06 8.37 17.28
CA ARG A 66 10.94 7.44 18.42
C ARG A 66 9.64 6.66 18.36
N THR A 67 8.56 7.30 17.93
CA THR A 67 7.20 6.74 17.99
C THR A 67 6.66 6.34 16.62
N GLY A 68 7.30 6.80 15.53
CA GLY A 68 6.82 6.57 14.18
C GLY A 68 5.51 7.30 13.86
N LEU A 69 5.05 8.20 14.73
CA LEU A 69 3.81 8.96 14.55
C LEU A 69 4.04 10.18 13.66
N ARG A 70 3.08 10.45 12.78
CA ARG A 70 3.08 11.66 11.96
C ARG A 70 2.99 12.91 12.83
N GLN A 71 3.91 13.83 12.61
CA GLN A 71 3.93 15.15 13.23
C GLN A 71 3.06 16.11 12.40
N GLY A 72 1.89 16.47 12.93
CA GLY A 72 0.95 17.41 12.33
C GLY A 72 0.04 16.82 11.25
N GLY A 73 -1.04 17.55 10.94
CA GLY A 73 -2.09 17.12 10.01
C GLY A 73 -3.42 16.80 10.70
N VAL A 74 -4.45 16.57 9.90
CA VAL A 74 -5.84 16.32 10.38
C VAL A 74 -6.08 14.83 10.67
N THR A 75 -5.21 13.95 10.17
CA THR A 75 -5.34 12.49 10.33
C THR A 75 -4.15 11.92 11.06
N THR A 76 -4.40 10.97 11.94
CA THR A 76 -3.34 10.19 12.60
C THR A 76 -2.72 9.24 11.59
N ALA A 77 -1.40 9.27 11.45
CA ALA A 77 -0.68 8.30 10.62
C ALA A 77 0.56 7.78 11.35
N LEU A 78 0.92 6.54 11.08
CA LEU A 78 2.02 5.85 11.75
C LEU A 78 2.80 4.98 10.77
N LEU A 79 4.11 4.89 10.98
CA LEU A 79 4.99 3.97 10.26
C LEU A 79 4.86 2.54 10.83
N VAL A 80 4.50 1.61 9.96
CA VAL A 80 4.29 0.19 10.29
C VAL A 80 5.26 -0.71 9.53
N ASN A 81 5.49 -1.91 10.04
CA ASN A 81 6.13 -2.98 9.28
C ASN A 81 5.30 -3.22 8.02
N GLY A 82 5.94 -3.06 6.86
CA GLY A 82 5.38 -3.56 5.61
C GLY A 82 5.47 -5.08 5.62
N ASP A 83 4.40 -5.78 5.24
CA ASP A 83 4.50 -7.22 4.99
C ASP A 83 5.55 -7.45 3.89
N PRO A 84 6.61 -8.26 4.12
CA PRO A 84 7.68 -8.47 3.15
C PRO A 84 7.23 -9.21 1.88
N GLY A 85 5.95 -9.60 1.79
CA GLY A 85 5.35 -10.25 0.63
C GLY A 85 4.24 -9.46 -0.07
N GLU A 86 3.91 -8.22 0.32
CA GLU A 86 2.90 -7.45 -0.42
C GLU A 86 3.53 -6.62 -1.57
N PRO A 87 3.18 -6.89 -2.85
CA PRO A 87 3.44 -5.97 -3.95
C PRO A 87 2.49 -4.76 -3.85
N THR A 88 2.64 -3.96 -2.80
CA THR A 88 1.72 -2.87 -2.45
C THR A 88 1.77 -1.71 -3.43
N SER A 89 2.93 -1.45 -4.04
CA SER A 89 3.07 -0.44 -5.09
C SER A 89 2.23 -0.79 -6.32
N GLU A 90 2.21 -2.07 -6.70
CA GLU A 90 1.46 -2.56 -7.86
C GLU A 90 -0.04 -2.59 -7.55
N ARG A 91 -0.43 -3.11 -6.39
CA ARG A 91 -1.83 -3.12 -5.95
C ARG A 91 -2.42 -1.71 -5.80
N GLN A 92 -1.62 -0.74 -5.34
CA GLN A 92 -2.02 0.67 -5.29
C GLN A 92 -2.07 1.33 -6.67
N ARG A 93 -1.14 0.99 -7.57
CA ARG A 93 -1.20 1.43 -8.98
C ARG A 93 -2.44 0.87 -9.69
N GLN A 94 -2.73 -0.40 -9.49
CA GLN A 94 -3.92 -1.07 -10.02
C GLN A 94 -5.21 -0.46 -9.46
N ALA A 95 -5.28 -0.20 -8.14
CA ALA A 95 -6.42 0.51 -7.56
C ALA A 95 -6.58 1.93 -8.15
N GLY A 96 -5.48 2.66 -8.35
CA GLY A 96 -5.49 3.96 -9.02
C GLY A 96 -5.91 3.90 -10.50
N GLN A 97 -5.56 2.82 -11.21
CA GLN A 97 -5.98 2.55 -12.58
C GLN A 97 -7.48 2.29 -12.64
N ILE A 98 -8.02 1.44 -11.76
CA ILE A 98 -9.46 1.16 -11.65
C ILE A 98 -10.24 2.43 -11.33
N ASP A 99 -9.78 3.25 -10.38
CA ASP A 99 -10.41 4.54 -10.05
C ASP A 99 -10.45 5.49 -11.25
N ARG A 100 -9.36 5.54 -12.05
CA ARG A 100 -9.29 6.38 -13.25
C ARG A 100 -10.27 5.90 -14.32
N LEU A 101 -10.30 4.59 -14.59
CA LEU A 101 -11.20 3.97 -15.57
C LEU A 101 -12.66 4.15 -15.17
N TYR A 102 -12.97 3.97 -13.89
CA TYR A 102 -14.30 4.24 -13.33
C TYR A 102 -14.72 5.69 -13.53
N LEU A 103 -13.83 6.65 -13.24
CA LEU A 103 -14.13 8.08 -13.43
C LEU A 103 -14.29 8.46 -14.91
N ALA A 104 -13.52 7.84 -15.81
CA ALA A 104 -13.64 8.02 -17.25
C ALA A 104 -15.00 7.52 -17.77
N TRP A 105 -15.35 6.26 -17.46
CA TRP A 105 -16.66 5.70 -17.81
C TRP A 105 -17.82 6.47 -17.16
N ARG A 106 -17.69 6.90 -15.89
CA ARG A 106 -18.74 7.66 -15.21
C ARG A 106 -19.06 8.98 -15.92
N ARG A 107 -18.09 9.60 -16.57
CA ARG A 107 -18.27 10.85 -17.34
C ARG A 107 -18.89 10.60 -18.72
N ASN A 108 -18.73 9.40 -19.28
CA ASN A 108 -19.35 9.00 -20.55
C ASN A 108 -19.93 7.58 -20.43
N ARG A 109 -21.14 7.47 -19.87
CA ARG A 109 -21.74 6.17 -19.53
C ARG A 109 -22.07 5.29 -20.73
N CYS A 110 -22.15 5.87 -21.93
CA CYS A 110 -22.39 5.13 -23.17
C CYS A 110 -21.11 4.55 -23.78
N ASP A 111 -19.94 4.86 -23.21
CA ASP A 111 -18.66 4.34 -23.65
C ASP A 111 -18.48 2.90 -23.18
N VAL A 112 -18.88 1.96 -24.05
CA VAL A 112 -18.81 0.51 -23.79
C VAL A 112 -17.36 0.02 -23.72
N ASP A 113 -16.44 0.69 -24.41
CA ASP A 113 -15.03 0.30 -24.42
C ASP A 113 -14.36 0.70 -23.09
N ALA A 114 -14.66 1.89 -22.55
CA ALA A 114 -14.24 2.27 -21.20
C ALA A 114 -14.79 1.33 -20.11
N LEU A 115 -16.01 0.80 -20.31
CA LEU A 115 -16.60 -0.20 -19.40
C LEU A 115 -15.88 -1.55 -19.49
N ARG A 116 -15.52 -2.00 -20.69
CA ARG A 116 -14.74 -3.24 -20.90
C ARG A 116 -13.35 -3.13 -20.29
N GLU A 117 -12.66 -2.01 -20.47
CA GLU A 117 -11.36 -1.76 -19.86
C GLU A 117 -11.42 -1.78 -18.33
N LEU A 118 -12.45 -1.14 -17.74
CA LEU A 118 -12.67 -1.17 -16.30
C LEU A 118 -12.90 -2.61 -15.80
N HIS A 119 -13.72 -3.38 -16.51
CA HIS A 119 -14.01 -4.77 -16.14
C HIS A 119 -12.76 -5.67 -16.24
N ALA A 120 -11.95 -5.49 -17.27
CA ALA A 120 -10.69 -6.20 -17.45
C ALA A 120 -9.70 -5.89 -16.31
N ALA A 121 -9.54 -4.61 -15.96
CA ALA A 121 -8.66 -4.19 -14.86
C ALA A 121 -9.09 -4.76 -13.50
N ILE A 122 -10.41 -4.83 -13.23
CA ILE A 122 -10.94 -5.45 -12.00
C ILE A 122 -10.69 -6.97 -12.01
N ALA A 123 -10.91 -7.64 -13.14
CA ALA A 123 -10.68 -9.08 -13.27
C ALA A 123 -9.20 -9.45 -13.05
N GLU A 124 -8.27 -8.68 -13.63
CA GLU A 124 -6.83 -8.84 -13.44
C GLU A 124 -6.42 -8.64 -11.96
N GLN A 125 -6.98 -7.63 -11.29
CA GLN A 125 -6.72 -7.39 -9.87
C GLN A 125 -7.20 -8.55 -8.99
N LEU A 126 -8.37 -9.11 -9.29
CA LEU A 126 -8.91 -10.26 -8.55
C LEU A 126 -8.08 -11.52 -8.80
N ALA A 127 -7.66 -11.77 -10.05
CA ALA A 127 -6.81 -12.89 -10.41
C ALA A 127 -5.42 -12.81 -9.75
N GLY A 128 -4.81 -11.62 -9.69
CA GLY A 128 -3.53 -11.40 -9.01
C GLY A 128 -3.59 -11.50 -7.48
N SER A 129 -4.79 -11.39 -6.89
CA SER A 129 -4.99 -11.57 -5.44
C SER A 129 -5.17 -13.03 -5.02
N ALA A 130 -5.47 -13.92 -5.97
CA ALA A 130 -5.46 -15.35 -5.79
C ALA A 130 -4.05 -15.88 -6.11
N GLY A 131 -3.15 -15.86 -5.11
CA GLY A 131 -1.81 -16.44 -5.26
C GLY A 131 -1.90 -17.90 -5.76
N PRO A 132 -0.88 -18.41 -6.49
CA PRO A 132 -0.87 -19.79 -6.95
C PRO A 132 -0.97 -20.70 -5.73
N GLY A 133 -2.05 -21.47 -5.65
CA GLY A 133 -2.23 -22.48 -4.62
C GLY A 133 -0.96 -23.33 -4.55
N ARG A 134 -0.33 -23.37 -3.38
CA ARG A 134 0.80 -24.26 -3.11
C ARG A 134 0.36 -25.67 -3.54
N PRO A 135 1.10 -26.38 -4.42
CA PRO A 135 0.88 -27.80 -4.59
C PRO A 135 1.26 -28.45 -3.27
N GLY A 136 0.24 -28.84 -2.49
CA GLY A 136 0.40 -29.66 -1.31
C GLY A 136 0.94 -31.02 -1.73
N GLY A 137 2.27 -31.14 -1.74
CA GLY A 137 2.95 -32.43 -1.75
C GLY A 137 2.54 -33.20 -0.49
N GLY A 138 1.98 -34.39 -0.70
CA GLY A 138 1.48 -35.25 0.36
C GLY A 138 1.36 -36.69 -0.11
N THR A 139 2.52 -37.29 -0.40
CA THR A 139 2.85 -38.72 -0.22
C THR A 139 1.95 -39.78 -0.85
N CYS A 140 2.45 -40.36 -1.94
CA CYS A 140 2.21 -41.76 -2.25
C CYS A 140 2.75 -42.64 -1.10
N ALA A 141 1.88 -43.40 -0.45
CA ALA A 141 2.26 -44.59 0.29
C ALA A 141 1.37 -45.74 -0.18
N VAL A 142 1.87 -46.44 -1.21
CA VAL A 142 1.44 -47.81 -1.51
C VAL A 142 2.11 -48.70 -0.49
N THR A 143 1.32 -49.32 0.37
CA THR A 143 1.73 -50.53 1.10
C THR A 143 0.70 -51.60 0.81
N ARG A 144 1.10 -52.54 -0.06
CA ARG A 144 0.47 -53.86 -0.19
C ARG A 144 0.81 -54.66 1.07
N GLY A 145 -0.22 -55.25 1.68
CA GLY A 145 -0.17 -56.38 2.60
C GLY A 145 -1.33 -57.29 2.25
#